data_AF-A0A7J3QAQ3-F1
#
_entry.id   AF-A0A7J3QAQ3-F1
#
_cell.length_a   1.000
_cell.length_b   1.000
_cell.length_c   1.000
_cell.angle_alpha   90.00
_cell.angle_beta   90.00
_cell.angle_gamma   90.00
#
_symmetry.space_group_name_H-M   'P 1'
#
loop_
_entity.id
_entity.type
_entity.pdbx_description
1 polymer ?
#
loop_
_entity_poly.entity_id
_entity_poly.type
_entity_poly.pdbx_seq_one_letter_code
_entity_poly.pdbx_strand_id
1 'polypeptide(L)'
;MLQVLRRSVDLAGFPEEVYQILSKPERVLMVSIPVRMDNGKLVVFEGYRVQHNSALGPYKGGIRFHPEVDLETDMALALGMTLKNSLNGLPYGGGK
;
A
#
# COMPACT_ATOMS: atom_id res chain seq x y z
N MET A 1 -1.19 11.03 -4.74
CA MET A 1 -2.42 10.34 -4.28
C MET A 1 -3.12 11.07 -3.13
N LEU A 2 -2.42 11.55 -2.09
CA LEU A 2 -3.06 12.21 -0.95
C LEU A 2 -3.87 13.47 -1.30
N GLN A 3 -3.43 14.26 -2.28
CA GLN A 3 -4.21 15.41 -2.78
C GLN A 3 -5.54 14.98 -3.41
N VAL A 4 -5.55 13.86 -4.14
CA VAL A 4 -6.77 13.30 -4.71
C VAL A 4 -7.71 12.82 -3.60
N LEU A 5 -7.17 12.11 -2.60
CA LEU A 5 -7.93 11.67 -1.44
C LEU A 5 -8.57 12.85 -0.68
N ARG A 6 -7.79 13.91 -0.40
CA ARG A 6 -8.29 15.15 0.25
C ARG A 6 -9.48 15.71 -0.51
N ARG A 7 -9.31 15.96 -1.81
CA ARG A 7 -10.37 16.49 -2.68
C ARG A 7 -11.61 15.60 -2.66
N SER A 8 -11.45 14.27 -2.67
CA SER A 8 -12.57 13.34 -2.63
C SER A 8 -13.35 13.39 -1.31
N VAL A 9 -12.64 13.49 -0.18
CA VAL A 9 -13.25 13.65 1.16
C VAL A 9 -14.06 14.95 1.22
N ASP A 10 -13.49 16.05 0.73
CA ASP A 10 -14.14 17.37 0.71
C ASP A 10 -15.40 17.37 -0.17
N LEU A 11 -15.30 16.81 -1.38
CA LEU A 11 -16.44 16.73 -2.32
C LEU A 11 -17.59 15.86 -1.80
N ALA A 12 -17.28 14.81 -1.04
CA ALA A 12 -18.28 13.93 -0.47
C ALA A 12 -18.86 14.45 0.86
N GLY A 13 -18.32 15.53 1.41
CA GLY A 13 -18.74 16.07 2.70
C GLY A 13 -18.43 15.15 3.88
N PHE A 14 -17.37 14.33 3.77
CA PHE A 14 -16.97 13.43 4.84
C PHE A 14 -16.25 14.19 5.97
N PRO A 15 -16.35 13.72 7.22
CA PRO A 15 -15.59 14.27 8.34
C PRO A 15 -14.07 14.17 8.13
N GLU A 16 -13.30 15.06 8.77
CA GLU A 16 -11.83 15.11 8.65
C GLU A 16 -11.16 13.80 9.08
N GLU A 17 -11.76 13.08 10.02
CA GLU A 17 -11.31 11.80 10.53
C GLU A 17 -11.18 10.75 9.42
N VAL A 18 -12.03 10.83 8.39
CA VAL A 18 -11.96 9.93 7.22
C VAL A 18 -10.66 10.16 6.47
N TYR A 19 -10.27 11.42 6.23
CA TYR A 19 -8.99 11.74 5.62
C TYR A 19 -7.82 11.29 6.51
N GLN A 20 -7.90 11.52 7.81
CA GLN A 20 -6.85 11.13 8.74
C GLN A 20 -6.61 9.62 8.76
N ILE A 21 -7.68 8.82 8.76
CA ILE A 21 -7.59 7.34 8.72
C ILE A 21 -7.05 6.87 7.37
N LEU A 22 -7.56 7.41 6.25
CA LEU A 22 -7.19 6.93 4.91
C LEU A 22 -5.87 7.53 4.37
N SER A 23 -5.32 8.55 5.01
CA SER A 23 -4.05 9.17 4.59
C SER A 23 -2.81 8.39 5.04
N LYS A 24 -2.98 7.42 5.96
CA LYS A 24 -1.90 6.61 6.52
C LYS A 24 -2.25 5.13 6.43
N PRO A 25 -1.30 4.26 6.05
CA PRO A 25 -1.54 2.83 6.08
C PRO A 25 -1.61 2.30 7.53
N GLU A 26 -2.43 1.28 7.78
CA GLU A 26 -2.48 0.55 9.06
C GLU A 26 -1.14 -0.08 9.45
N ARG A 27 -0.37 -0.59 8.46
CA ARG A 27 0.94 -1.20 8.70
C ARG A 27 1.87 -1.09 7.50
N VAL A 28 3.15 -0.86 7.78
CA VAL A 28 4.25 -0.96 6.83
C VAL A 28 5.28 -1.94 7.38
N LEU A 29 5.69 -2.92 6.58
CA LEU A 29 6.79 -3.81 6.88
C LEU A 29 7.92 -3.59 5.87
N MET A 30 9.11 -3.28 6.38
CA MET A 30 10.33 -3.19 5.59
C MET A 30 11.24 -4.35 5.98
N VAL A 31 11.84 -5.01 5.00
CA VAL A 31 12.69 -6.18 5.20
C VAL A 31 13.97 -6.07 4.39
N SER A 32 15.06 -6.62 4.94
CA SER A 32 16.30 -6.86 4.23
C SER A 32 16.44 -8.35 3.95
N ILE A 33 16.56 -8.73 2.68
CA ILE A 33 16.54 -10.11 2.21
C ILE A 33 17.94 -10.46 1.67
N PRO A 34 18.79 -11.14 2.47
CA PRO A 34 20.08 -11.63 1.99
C PRO A 34 19.88 -12.82 1.05
N VAL A 35 20.44 -12.73 -0.15
CA VAL A 35 20.39 -13.77 -1.18
C VAL A 35 21.81 -14.13 -1.61
N ARG A 36 22.14 -15.42 -1.56
CA ARG A 36 23.38 -15.93 -2.15
C ARG A 36 23.13 -16.19 -3.63
N MET A 37 23.80 -15.42 -4.49
CA MET A 37 23.68 -15.52 -5.94
C MET A 37 24.41 -16.77 -6.46
N ASP A 38 24.13 -17.18 -7.69
CA ASP A 38 24.73 -18.37 -8.32
C ASP A 38 26.26 -18.30 -8.41
N ASN A 39 26.84 -17.10 -8.49
CA ASN A 39 28.30 -16.88 -8.48
C ASN A 39 28.91 -16.89 -7.06
N GLY A 40 28.13 -17.25 -6.04
CA GLY A 40 28.55 -17.32 -4.64
C GLY A 40 28.54 -15.98 -3.89
N LYS A 41 28.34 -14.83 -4.58
CA LYS A 41 28.28 -13.51 -3.96
C LYS A 41 27.00 -13.34 -3.14
N LEU A 42 27.11 -12.72 -1.96
CA LEU A 42 25.97 -12.29 -1.17
C LEU A 42 25.47 -10.93 -1.68
N VAL A 43 24.18 -10.81 -1.95
CA VAL A 43 23.50 -9.55 -2.27
C VAL A 43 22.33 -9.40 -1.30
N VAL A 44 22.16 -8.21 -0.72
CA VAL A 44 21.02 -7.91 0.16
C VAL A 44 20.03 -7.05 -0.62
N PHE A 45 18.80 -7.54 -0.74
CA PHE A 45 17.70 -6.81 -1.37
C PHE A 45 16.81 -6.18 -0.31
N GLU A 46 16.24 -5.03 -0.63
CA GLU A 46 15.21 -4.40 0.19
C GLU A 46 13.82 -4.84 -0.30
N GLY A 47 12.91 -5.08 0.64
CA GLY A 47 11.53 -5.43 0.36
C GLY A 47 10.56 -4.64 1.22
N TYR A 48 9.40 -4.36 0.64
CA TYR A 48 8.31 -3.62 1.28
C TYR A 48 7.02 -4.43 1.25
N ARG A 49 6.23 -4.33 2.32
CA ARG A 49 4.82 -4.73 2.31
C ARG A 49 3.99 -3.70 3.04
N VAL A 50 3.10 -3.05 2.31
CA VAL A 50 2.17 -2.05 2.85
C VAL A 50 0.78 -2.68 2.98
N GLN A 51 0.20 -2.50 4.15
CA GLN A 51 -1.17 -2.87 4.47
C GLN A 51 -1.91 -1.60 4.82
N HIS A 52 -2.72 -1.13 3.88
CA HIS A 52 -3.29 0.20 3.95
C HIS A 52 -4.53 0.25 4.84
N ASN A 53 -5.52 -0.58 4.55
CA ASN A 53 -6.77 -0.61 5.32
C ASN A 53 -7.42 -1.98 5.24
N SER A 54 -8.01 -2.45 6.35
CA SER A 54 -8.66 -3.76 6.47
C SER A 54 -10.16 -3.71 6.75
N ALA A 55 -10.79 -2.53 6.71
CA ALA A 55 -12.18 -2.34 7.14
C ALA A 55 -13.20 -3.24 6.42
N LEU A 56 -12.95 -3.58 5.15
CA LEU A 56 -13.83 -4.46 4.35
C LEU A 56 -13.40 -5.94 4.36
N GLY A 57 -12.24 -6.27 4.93
CA GLY A 57 -11.71 -7.63 4.91
C GLY A 57 -10.18 -7.69 4.75
N PRO A 58 -9.62 -8.88 4.46
CA PRO A 58 -8.18 -9.08 4.40
C PRO A 58 -7.52 -8.24 3.30
N TYR A 59 -6.28 -7.81 3.53
CA TYR A 59 -5.53 -6.97 2.59
C TYR A 59 -5.26 -7.70 1.27
N LYS A 60 -5.66 -7.09 0.15
CA LYS A 60 -5.35 -7.59 -1.19
C LYS A 60 -4.48 -6.62 -1.98
N GLY A 61 -3.36 -7.13 -2.49
CA GLY A 61 -2.36 -6.36 -3.22
C GLY A 61 -1.28 -7.25 -3.79
N GLY A 62 -0.86 -6.99 -5.04
CA GLY A 62 0.22 -7.75 -5.70
C GLY A 62 1.60 -7.15 -5.41
N ILE A 63 2.65 -7.96 -5.51
CA ILE A 63 4.05 -7.59 -5.23
C ILE A 63 4.71 -7.06 -6.50
N ARG A 64 5.65 -6.11 -6.37
CA ARG A 64 6.43 -5.57 -7.49
C ARG A 64 7.90 -5.92 -7.36
N PHE A 65 8.49 -6.36 -8.48
CA PHE A 65 9.92 -6.57 -8.63
C PHE A 65 10.41 -5.57 -9.67
N HIS A 66 11.01 -4.48 -9.23
CA HIS A 66 11.58 -3.45 -10.10
C HIS A 66 12.75 -2.77 -9.36
N PRO A 67 13.86 -2.40 -10.05
CA PRO A 67 15.01 -1.80 -9.39
C PRO A 67 14.72 -0.42 -8.77
N GLU A 68 13.69 0.27 -9.27
CA GLU A 68 13.27 1.61 -8.81
C GLU A 68 12.01 1.55 -7.92
N VAL A 69 11.78 0.44 -7.20
CA VAL A 69 10.72 0.42 -6.18
C VAL A 69 11.14 1.28 -5.00
N ASP A 70 10.23 2.14 -4.56
CA ASP A 70 10.34 2.90 -3.32
C ASP A 70 9.07 2.72 -2.46
N LEU A 71 9.21 2.94 -1.15
CA LEU A 71 8.13 2.78 -0.19
C LEU A 71 6.95 3.75 -0.44
N GLU A 72 7.21 4.98 -0.88
CA GLU A 72 6.16 5.99 -1.09
C GLU A 72 5.23 5.57 -2.23
N THR A 73 5.80 5.07 -3.33
CA THR A 73 5.05 4.51 -4.45
C THR A 73 4.19 3.33 -4.00
N ASP A 74 4.72 2.40 -3.20
CA ASP A 74 3.95 1.25 -2.73
C ASP A 74 2.83 1.65 -1.75
N MET A 75 3.04 2.67 -0.90
CA MET A 75 1.98 3.24 -0.08
C MET A 75 0.85 3.85 -0.92
N ALA A 76 1.20 4.62 -1.96
CA ALA A 76 0.22 5.19 -2.87
C ALA A 76 -0.59 4.12 -3.62
N LEU A 77 0.06 3.03 -4.03
CA LEU A 77 -0.60 1.90 -4.68
C LEU A 77 -1.49 1.10 -3.72
N ALA A 78 -1.09 0.94 -2.45
CA ALA A 78 -1.89 0.26 -1.43
C ALA A 78 -3.18 1.04 -1.09
N LEU A 79 -3.11 2.37 -1.03
CA LEU A 79 -4.28 3.24 -0.95
C LEU A 79 -5.18 3.03 -2.18
N GLY A 80 -4.60 3.04 -3.39
CA GLY A 80 -5.33 2.75 -4.63
C GLY A 80 -6.03 1.39 -4.62
N MET A 81 -5.38 0.35 -4.06
CA MET A 81 -5.99 -0.99 -3.91
C MET A 81 -7.17 -0.97 -2.94
N THR A 82 -7.11 -0.21 -1.85
CA THR A 82 -8.23 -0.04 -0.90
C THR A 82 -9.45 0.51 -1.62
N LEU A 83 -9.28 1.64 -2.32
CA LEU A 83 -10.37 2.31 -3.03
C LEU A 83 -10.90 1.45 -4.17
N LYS A 84 -10.02 0.79 -4.94
CA LYS A 84 -10.41 -0.11 -6.02
C LYS A 84 -11.24 -1.28 -5.52
N ASN A 85 -10.82 -1.95 -4.44
CA ASN A 85 -11.54 -3.11 -3.92
C ASN A 85 -12.92 -2.70 -3.37
N SER A 86 -12.99 -1.58 -2.65
CA SER A 86 -14.25 -1.00 -2.18
C SER A 86 -15.19 -0.65 -3.34
N LEU A 87 -14.68 -0.01 -4.39
CA LEU A 87 -15.48 0.38 -5.56
C LEU A 87 -16.07 -0.83 -6.29
N ASN A 88 -15.38 -1.97 -6.29
CA ASN A 88 -15.84 -3.21 -6.91
C ASN A 88 -16.71 -4.07 -5.97
N GLY A 89 -17.04 -3.59 -4.77
CA GLY A 89 -17.83 -4.36 -3.80
C GLY A 89 -17.16 -5.63 -3.30
N LEU A 90 -15.83 -5.71 -3.35
CA LEU A 90 -15.08 -6.88 -2.93
C LEU A 90 -14.84 -6.86 -1.41
N PRO A 91 -14.88 -8.01 -0.72
CA PRO A 91 -14.62 -8.12 0.72
C PRO A 91 -13.11 -8.10 1.02
N TYR A 92 -12.39 -7.12 0.47
CA TYR A 92 -10.95 -6.99 0.58
C TYR A 92 -10.55 -5.57 0.96
N GLY A 93 -9.62 -5.49 1.91
CA GLY A 93 -8.84 -4.29 2.17
C GLY A 93 -7.79 -4.03 1.08
N GLY A 94 -6.97 -3.00 1.24
CA GLY A 94 -5.89 -2.68 0.30
C GLY A 94 -4.51 -2.99 0.85
N GLY A 95 -3.66 -3.54 0.00
CA GLY A 95 -2.24 -3.67 0.28
C GLY A 95 -1.40 -3.50 -0.98
N LYS A 96 -0.08 -3.49 -0.79
CA LYS A 96 0.90 -3.56 -1.87
C LYS A 96 2.16 -4.24 -1.38
#